data_AF-N1WS21-F1
#
_entry.id   AF-N1WS21-F1
#
_cell.length_a   1.000
_cell.length_b   1.000
_cell.length_c   1.000
_cell.angle_alpha   90.00
_cell.angle_beta   90.00
_cell.angle_gamma   90.00
#
_symmetry.space_group_name_H-M   'P 1'
#
loop_
_entity.id
_entity.type
_entity.pdbx_description
1 polymer ?
#
loop_
_entity_poly.entity_id
_entity_poly.type
_entity_poly.pdbx_seq_one_letter_code
_entity_poly.pdbx_strand_id
1 'polypeptide(L)' 'MELQNRWASCTPSGNVNFHWKCAMEPIDVLHYMVVHELAHLIHNNHTQAFWNEVDKILPNYNEQVNWLKINGSGMDL' A
#
# COMPACT_ATOMS: atom_id res chain seq x y z
N MET A 1 -6.37 14.02 7.76
CA MET A 1 -7.33 12.89 7.68
C MET A 1 -6.72 11.79 8.54
N GLU A 2 -7.43 11.31 9.55
CA GLU A 2 -6.92 10.26 10.44
C GLU A 2 -7.20 8.91 9.78
N LEU A 3 -6.15 8.14 9.48
CA LEU A 3 -6.28 6.89 8.71
C LEU A 3 -6.79 5.71 9.54
N GLN A 4 -6.95 5.91 10.86
CA GLN A 4 -7.30 4.85 11.82
C GLN A 4 -6.39 3.63 11.57
N ASN A 5 -6.98 2.44 11.56
CA ASN A 5 -6.31 1.16 11.41
C ASN A 5 -5.83 0.87 9.96
N ARG A 6 -5.54 1.89 9.15
CA ARG A 6 -5.08 1.75 7.76
C ARG A 6 -3.69 2.33 7.59
N TRP A 7 -2.85 1.58 6.88
CA TRP A 7 -1.54 2.03 6.46
C TRP A 7 -1.59 3.20 5.50
N ALA A 8 -2.52 3.18 4.54
CA ALA A 8 -2.65 4.21 3.54
C ALA A 8 -4.07 4.25 2.95
N SER A 9 -4.35 5.28 2.16
CA SER A 9 -5.57 5.35 1.35
C SER A 9 -5.43 6.30 0.17
N CYS A 10 -6.12 5.97 -0.92
CA CYS A 10 -6.35 6.85 -2.06
C CYS A 10 -7.79 7.38 -2.04
N THR A 11 -7.96 8.71 -2.08
CA THR A 11 -9.30 9.33 -2.17
C THR A 11 -9.83 9.29 -3.60
N PRO A 12 -11.16 9.41 -3.81
CA PRO A 12 -11.73 9.55 -5.16
C PRO A 12 -11.22 10.78 -5.95
N SER A 13 -10.69 11.79 -5.26
CA SER A 13 -10.06 12.97 -5.87
C SER A 13 -8.60 12.75 -6.25
N GLY A 14 -8.06 11.54 -6.07
CA GLY A 14 -6.67 11.19 -6.39
C GLY A 14 -5.64 11.60 -5.33
N ASN A 15 -6.06 11.93 -4.10
CA ASN A 15 -5.11 12.19 -3.02
C ASN A 15 -4.69 10.88 -2.38
N VAL A 16 -3.38 10.63 -2.35
CA VAL A 16 -2.79 9.49 -1.65
C VAL A 16 -2.32 9.93 -0.26
N ASN A 17 -2.73 9.21 0.76
CA ASN A 17 -2.43 9.48 2.16
C ASN A 17 -1.75 8.27 2.78
N PHE A 18 -0.71 8.49 3.58
CA PHE A 18 0.00 7.46 4.33
C PHE A 18 -0.07 7.74 5.81
N HIS A 19 -0.20 6.69 6.62
CA HIS A 19 -0.06 6.79 8.05
C HIS A 19 1.41 7.07 8.36
N TRP A 20 1.69 7.94 9.33
CA TRP A 20 3.07 8.37 9.59
C TRP A 20 4.01 7.20 9.94
N LYS A 21 3.46 6.14 10.55
CA LYS A 21 4.19 4.89 10.87
C LYS A 21 4.72 4.17 9.63
N CYS A 22 4.18 4.40 8.42
CA CYS A 22 4.75 3.85 7.18
C CYS A 22 6.24 4.17 7.02
N ALA A 23 6.71 5.31 7.55
CA ALA A 23 8.11 5.71 7.51
C ALA A 23 9.03 4.88 8.42
N MET A 24 8.45 4.06 9.32
CA MET A 24 9.19 3.16 10.22
C MET A 24 9.34 1.75 9.65
N GLU A 25 8.64 1.46 8.55
CA GLU A 25 8.67 0.14 7.92
C GLU A 25 9.95 -0.07 7.11
N PRO A 26 10.35 -1.33 6.85
CA PRO A 26 11.40 -1.62 5.89
C PRO A 26 11.13 -0.90 4.57
N ILE A 27 12.20 -0.36 3.95
CA ILE A 27 12.08 0.50 2.76
C ILE A 27 11.31 -0.17 1.61
N ASP A 28 11.49 -1.48 1.43
CA ASP A 28 10.79 -2.22 0.39
C ASP A 28 9.29 -2.35 0.67
N VAL A 29 8.89 -2.44 1.94
CA VAL A 29 7.49 -2.45 2.36
C VAL A 29 6.86 -1.08 2.12
N LEU A 30 7.60 0.00 2.41
CA LEU A 30 7.18 1.36 2.08
C LEU A 30 7.01 1.53 0.56
N HIS A 31 7.95 1.06 -0.26
CA HIS A 31 7.83 1.08 -1.72
C HIS A 31 6.56 0.35 -2.18
N TYR A 32 6.28 -0.83 -1.63
CA TYR A 32 5.05 -1.57 -1.92
C TYR A 32 3.80 -0.74 -1.60
N MET A 33 3.72 -0.14 -0.40
CA MET A 33 2.58 0.69 -0.01
C MET A 33 2.41 1.88 -0.97
N VAL A 34 3.50 2.54 -1.36
CA VAL A 34 3.44 3.67 -2.30
C VAL A 34 2.93 3.23 -3.67
N VAL A 35 3.49 2.16 -4.24
CA VAL A 35 3.05 1.64 -5.55
C VAL A 35 1.60 1.17 -5.50
N HIS A 36 1.18 0.51 -4.41
CA HIS A 36 -0.19 0.08 -4.19
C HIS A 36 -1.19 1.25 -4.27
N GLU A 37 -0.92 2.32 -3.53
CA GLU A 37 -1.81 3.48 -3.53
C GLU A 37 -1.77 4.26 -4.85
N LEU A 38 -0.62 4.34 -5.52
CA LEU A 38 -0.54 4.95 -6.84
C LEU A 38 -1.31 4.15 -7.89
N ALA A 39 -1.33 2.82 -7.79
CA ALA A 39 -2.15 1.98 -8.66
C ALA A 39 -3.66 2.28 -8.50
N HIS A 40 -4.10 2.76 -7.33
CA HIS A 40 -5.48 3.22 -7.13
C HIS A 40 -5.86 4.45 -7.95
N LEU A 41 -4.90 5.24 -8.44
CA LEU A 41 -5.18 6.35 -9.35
C LEU A 41 -5.62 5.87 -10.74
N ILE A 42 -5.31 4.63 -11.10
CA ILE A 42 -5.62 4.01 -12.39
C ILE A 42 -6.76 3.01 -12.24
N HIS A 43 -6.75 2.23 -11.14
CA HIS A 43 -7.69 1.16 -10.86
C HIS A 43 -8.22 1.23 -9.43
N ASN A 44 -9.48 1.63 -9.27
CA ASN A 44 -10.09 1.81 -7.94
C ASN A 44 -10.23 0.51 -7.11
N ASN A 45 -10.23 -0.65 -7.76
CA ASN A 45 -10.47 -1.95 -7.13
C ASN A 45 -9.30 -2.91 -7.42
N HIS A 46 -8.99 -3.79 -6.47
CA HIS A 46 -7.92 -4.81 -6.54
C HIS A 46 -8.21 -5.97 -7.51
N THR A 47 -8.64 -5.65 -8.73
CA THR A 47 -8.85 -6.58 -9.85
C THR A 47 -7.52 -7.05 -10.44
N GLN A 48 -7.56 -8.00 -11.38
CA GLN A 48 -6.35 -8.42 -12.11
C GLN A 48 -5.62 -7.24 -12.77
N ALA A 49 -6.36 -6.25 -13.30
CA ALA A 49 -5.77 -5.06 -13.92
C ALA A 49 -4.97 -4.22 -12.91
N PHE A 50 -5.48 -4.08 -11.67
CA PHE A 50 -4.75 -3.41 -10.59
C PHE A 50 -3.44 -4.13 -10.27
N TRP A 51 -3.48 -5.45 -10.08
CA TRP A 51 -2.28 -6.21 -9.72
C TRP A 51 -1.27 -6.23 -10.86
N ASN A 52 -1.71 -6.26 -12.12
CA ASN A 52 -0.83 -6.11 -13.27
C ASN A 52 -0.13 -4.74 -13.29
N GLU A 53 -0.76 -3.67 -12.79
CA GLU A 53 -0.13 -2.35 -12.71
C GLU A 53 0.95 -2.30 -11.62
N VAL A 54 0.67 -2.92 -10.47
CA VAL A 54 1.66 -3.09 -9.39
C VAL A 54 2.86 -3.93 -9.88
N ASP A 55 2.59 -5.05 -10.55
CA ASP A 55 3.59 -6.01 -11.03
C ASP A 55 4.60 -5.41 -12.03
N LYS A 56 4.17 -4.44 -12.85
CA LYS A 56 5.07 -3.70 -13.76
C LYS A 56 6.21 -2.98 -13.04
N ILE A 57 5.98 -2.56 -11.79
CA ILE A 57 6.93 -1.78 -11.00
C ILE A 57 7.62 -2.66 -9.96
N LEU A 58 6.88 -3.55 -9.31
CA LEU A 58 7.35 -4.42 -8.23
C LEU A 58 6.96 -5.89 -8.50
N PRO A 59 7.66 -6.61 -9.40
CA PRO A 59 7.26 -7.97 -9.79
C PRO A 59 7.29 -9.01 -8.66
N ASN A 60 7.94 -8.70 -7.52
CA ASN A 60 8.04 -9.58 -6.36
C ASN A 60 7.30 -9.04 -5.12
N TYR A 61 6.23 -8.25 -5.30
CA TYR A 61 5.50 -7.58 -4.21
C TYR A 61 4.91 -8.52 -3.14
N ASN A 62 4.83 -9.83 -3.42
CA ASN A 62 4.28 -10.84 -2.52
C ASN A 62 5.04 -10.93 -1.18
N GLU A 63 6.35 -10.66 -1.17
CA GLU A 63 7.15 -10.65 0.05
C GLU A 63 6.71 -9.53 1.00
N GLN A 64 6.49 -8.33 0.46
CA GLN A 64 6.06 -7.15 1.21
C GLN A 64 4.61 -7.32 1.70
N VAL A 65 3.74 -7.91 0.88
CA VAL A 65 2.38 -8.27 1.30
C VAL A 65 2.40 -9.23 2.50
N ASN A 66 3.22 -10.27 2.44
CA ASN A 66 3.33 -11.22 3.54
C ASN A 66 3.94 -10.59 4.78
N TRP A 67 4.93 -9.70 4.60
CA TRP A 67 5.51 -8.93 5.68
C TRP A 67 4.45 -8.09 6.41
N LEU A 68 3.58 -7.37 5.69
CA LEU A 68 2.50 -6.58 6.28
C LEU A 68 1.45 -7.44 6.99
N LYS A 69 1.15 -8.64 6.48
CA LYS A 69 0.23 -9.57 7.17
C LYS A 69 0.78 -10.03 8.52
N ILE A 70 2.08 -10.30 8.59
CA ILE A 70 2.75 -10.82 9.79
C ILE A 70 3.01 -9.70 10.81
N ASN A 71 3.50 -8.55 10.35
CA ASN A 71 3.99 -7.49 11.23
C ASN A 71 2.98 -6.35 11.40
N GLY A 72 2.09 -6.15 10.42
CA GLY A 72 1.15 -5.02 10.43
C GLY A 72 -0.07 -5.21 11.32
N SER A 73 -0.39 -6.45 11.72
CA SER A 73 -1.46 -6.74 12.69
C SER A 73 -1.06 -6.44 14.14
N GLY A 74 0.23 -6.33 14.43
CA GLY A 74 0.77 -5.97 15.74
C GLY A 74 1.08 -4.47 15.91
N MET A 75 0.86 -3.67 14.87
CA MET A 75 1.01 -2.22 14.95
C MET A 75 -0.37 -1.64 15.30
N ASP A 76 -0.47 -0.95 16.44
CA ASP A 76 -1.63 -0.12 16.77
C ASP A 76 -1.73 1.01 15.72
N LEU A 77 -2.36 0.74 14.58
CA LEU A 77 -2.71 1.73 13.56
C LEU A 77 -3.98 2.45 13.99
#